data_AF-A0A5Q3LB99-F1
#
_entry.id   AF-A0A5Q3LB99-F1
#
_cell.length_a   1.000
_cell.length_b   1.000
_cell.length_c   1.000
_cell.angle_alpha   90.00
_cell.angle_beta   90.00
_cell.angle_gamma   90.00
#
_symmetry.space_group_name_H-M   'P 1'
#
loop_
_entity.id
_entity.type
_entity.pdbx_description
1 polymer ?
#
loop_
_entity_poly.entity_id
_entity_poly.type
_entity_poly.pdbx_seq_one_letter_code
_entity_poly.pdbx_strand_id
1 'polypeptide(L)'
;MEQPSQPTAIESTMPEPHVAEPRRWFQLLMLSCAWLLFAFFTLSPLVLIETYEEESHYSPGPIPLGVGIGVLLRVALHRLFRGGFQHILRTSFGTFIRASARALTQRIVRVFVDAMLGLISKDYVQRETNTGRLRSWERQHPLVALLLGVMAMMLSLAGIFWFYPEKAAPFEANVSTPSPLTPLVACGISALPLMVYAALTSLLRRWAGIEHRLITPSDGLLLQAYFTGAGVFLPMATESEYDGDPNRCAWVAGGTLLGLSGMGGICFLLASFIGSELLTFTGGMFLLYSFIFSFCIEPLEGSFLWRRSKLLWLAVFFPIVVAFLTSLPATMDQIL
;
A
#
# COMPACT_ATOMS: atom_id res chain seq x y z
N MET A 1 -17.14 -87.62 -0.15
CA MET A 1 -18.45 -87.07 -0.57
C MET A 1 -18.80 -85.95 0.39
N GLU A 2 -19.50 -84.94 -0.12
CA GLU A 2 -20.01 -83.73 0.56
C GLU A 2 -19.05 -82.55 0.74
N GLN A 3 -19.40 -81.44 0.05
CA GLN A 3 -18.92 -80.06 0.29
C GLN A 3 -19.45 -79.55 1.64
N PRO A 4 -18.90 -78.44 2.18
CA PRO A 4 -19.64 -77.20 1.94
C PRO A 4 -18.74 -76.02 1.54
N SER A 5 -19.19 -75.38 0.47
CA SER A 5 -18.91 -74.01 0.06
C SER A 5 -19.04 -73.03 1.22
N GLN A 6 -18.00 -72.26 1.49
CA GLN A 6 -18.08 -71.12 2.40
C GLN A 6 -18.84 -69.95 1.76
N PRO A 7 -19.71 -69.26 2.52
CA PRO A 7 -20.47 -68.12 2.03
C PRO A 7 -19.59 -66.86 1.96
N THR A 8 -19.59 -66.22 0.80
CA THR A 8 -19.08 -64.86 0.59
C THR A 8 -19.98 -63.87 1.35
N ALA A 9 -19.48 -63.34 2.46
CA ALA A 9 -20.11 -62.24 3.16
C ALA A 9 -19.97 -60.98 2.29
N ILE A 10 -21.07 -60.55 1.67
CA ILE A 10 -21.17 -59.24 1.03
C ILE A 10 -21.39 -58.23 2.16
N GLU A 11 -20.30 -57.58 2.56
CA GLU A 11 -20.30 -56.49 3.53
C GLU A 11 -20.95 -55.27 2.88
N SER A 12 -22.26 -55.13 3.08
CA SER A 12 -23.04 -53.96 2.69
C SER A 12 -22.62 -52.76 3.54
N THR A 13 -21.61 -52.02 3.08
CA THR A 13 -21.29 -50.68 3.60
C THR A 13 -22.47 -49.75 3.34
N MET A 14 -23.28 -49.48 4.37
CA MET A 14 -24.27 -48.40 4.31
C MET A 14 -23.55 -47.07 4.13
N PRO A 15 -24.02 -46.19 3.22
CA PRO A 15 -23.48 -44.84 3.12
C PRO A 15 -23.76 -44.09 4.42
N GLU A 16 -22.70 -43.62 5.08
CA GLU A 16 -22.82 -42.75 6.23
C GLU A 16 -23.70 -41.54 5.87
N PRO A 17 -24.71 -41.20 6.70
CA PRO A 17 -25.52 -40.02 6.45
C PRO A 17 -24.62 -38.78 6.49
N HIS A 18 -24.54 -38.05 5.37
CA HIS A 18 -23.93 -36.74 5.30
C HIS A 18 -24.62 -35.81 6.32
N VAL A 19 -24.04 -35.72 7.52
CA VAL A 19 -24.37 -34.72 8.52
C VAL A 19 -23.97 -33.38 7.92
N ALA A 20 -24.96 -32.67 7.36
CA ALA A 20 -24.78 -31.36 6.76
C ALA A 20 -24.14 -30.42 7.77
N GLU A 21 -22.85 -30.09 7.58
CA GLU A 21 -22.02 -29.32 8.51
C GLU A 21 -22.66 -27.96 8.86
N PRO A 22 -23.31 -27.81 10.04
CA PRO A 22 -23.91 -26.54 10.44
C PRO A 22 -22.85 -25.49 10.83
N ARG A 23 -21.55 -25.80 10.67
CA ARG A 23 -20.42 -24.91 10.99
C ARG A 23 -20.07 -23.93 9.86
N ARG A 24 -20.28 -24.29 8.58
CA ARG A 24 -19.83 -23.43 7.47
C ARG A 24 -20.64 -22.15 7.34
N TRP A 25 -21.96 -22.23 7.47
CA TRP A 25 -22.82 -21.04 7.37
C TRP A 25 -22.57 -20.08 8.55
N PHE A 26 -22.32 -20.62 9.75
CA PHE A 26 -21.99 -19.83 10.92
C PHE A 26 -20.63 -19.11 10.78
N GLN A 27 -19.62 -19.77 10.18
CA GLN A 27 -18.34 -19.14 9.87
C GLN A 27 -18.48 -18.02 8.83
N LEU A 28 -19.27 -18.24 7.77
CA LEU A 28 -19.54 -17.21 6.75
C LEU A 28 -20.31 -16.02 7.33
N LEU A 29 -21.29 -16.27 8.22
CA LEU A 29 -22.02 -15.22 8.93
C LEU A 29 -21.09 -14.40 9.82
N MET A 30 -20.25 -15.07 10.62
CA MET A 30 -19.28 -14.40 11.49
C MET A 30 -18.26 -13.58 10.71
N LEU A 31 -17.78 -14.11 9.57
CA LEU A 31 -16.88 -13.39 8.67
C LEU A 31 -17.56 -12.16 8.06
N SER A 32 -18.83 -12.30 7.66
CA SER A 32 -19.64 -11.20 7.10
C SER A 32 -19.92 -10.11 8.14
N CYS A 33 -20.26 -10.48 9.37
CA CYS A 33 -20.45 -9.55 10.49
C CYS A 33 -19.15 -8.84 10.87
N ALA A 34 -18.01 -9.56 10.90
CA ALA A 34 -16.70 -8.96 11.14
C ALA A 34 -16.34 -7.96 10.03
N TRP A 35 -16.67 -8.27 8.78
CA TRP A 35 -16.50 -7.38 7.63
C TRP A 35 -17.37 -6.13 7.73
N LEU A 36 -18.66 -6.27 8.07
CA LEU A 36 -19.58 -5.14 8.23
C LEU A 36 -19.16 -4.23 9.39
N LEU A 37 -18.70 -4.81 10.49
CA LEU A 37 -18.15 -4.05 11.61
C LEU A 37 -16.85 -3.34 11.21
N PHE A 38 -15.94 -4.01 10.50
CA PHE A 38 -14.72 -3.39 9.99
C PHE A 38 -15.03 -2.23 9.04
N ALA A 39 -15.95 -2.41 8.10
CA ALA A 39 -16.42 -1.37 7.18
C ALA A 39 -17.08 -0.21 7.94
N PHE A 40 -17.95 -0.50 8.92
CA PHE A 40 -18.58 0.52 9.75
C PHE A 40 -17.54 1.33 10.56
N PHE A 41 -16.56 0.67 11.17
CA PHE A 41 -15.53 1.33 11.98
C PHE A 41 -14.45 2.03 11.16
N THR A 42 -14.18 1.59 9.93
CA THR A 42 -13.24 2.29 9.02
C THR A 42 -13.90 3.47 8.32
N LEU A 43 -15.20 3.40 8.01
CA LEU A 43 -15.94 4.49 7.37
C LEU A 43 -16.51 5.50 8.38
N SER A 44 -16.79 5.11 9.63
CA SER A 44 -17.32 6.01 10.67
C SER A 44 -16.45 7.25 10.95
N PRO A 45 -15.11 7.15 11.03
CA PRO A 45 -14.25 8.32 11.20
C PRO A 45 -14.30 9.28 10.01
N LEU A 46 -14.45 8.77 8.79
CA LEU A 46 -14.57 9.59 7.57
C LEU A 46 -15.89 10.37 7.56
N VAL A 47 -16.98 9.77 8.05
CA VAL A 47 -18.28 10.44 8.22
C VAL A 47 -18.23 11.47 9.36
N LEU A 48 -17.52 11.17 10.45
CA LEU A 48 -17.36 12.10 11.58
C LEU A 48 -16.46 13.31 11.26
N ILE A 49 -15.47 13.14 10.38
CA ILE A 49 -14.64 14.26 9.88
C ILE A 49 -15.48 15.24 9.06
N GLU A 50 -16.40 14.73 8.24
CA GLU A 50 -17.29 15.53 7.41
C GLU A 50 -18.25 16.38 8.25
N THR A 51 -18.81 15.81 9.34
CA THR A 51 -19.64 16.58 10.28
C THR A 51 -18.86 17.62 11.08
N TYR A 52 -17.55 17.44 11.24
CA TYR A 52 -16.69 18.37 11.98
C TYR A 52 -16.18 19.52 11.11
N GLU A 53 -16.00 19.30 9.80
CA GLU A 53 -15.65 20.36 8.85
C GLU A 53 -16.82 21.32 8.59
N GLU A 54 -18.07 20.82 8.52
CA GLU A 54 -19.26 21.66 8.34
C GLU A 54 -19.51 22.66 9.48
N GLU A 55 -19.09 22.37 10.72
CA GLU A 55 -19.22 23.30 11.85
C GLU A 55 -18.12 24.37 11.91
N SER A 56 -17.07 24.28 11.09
CA SER A 56 -15.89 25.15 11.19
C SER A 56 -15.89 26.39 10.27
N HIS A 57 -17.00 26.67 9.59
CA HIS A 57 -17.16 27.90 8.83
C HIS A 57 -17.39 29.13 9.72
N TYR A 58 -16.32 29.76 10.24
CA TYR A 58 -16.05 31.21 10.15
C TYR A 58 -14.78 31.61 10.94
N SER A 59 -13.63 31.74 10.26
CA SER A 59 -12.67 32.81 10.55
C SER A 59 -11.64 32.94 9.42
N PRO A 60 -11.43 34.12 8.82
CA PRO A 60 -10.40 34.34 7.81
C PRO A 60 -9.08 34.68 8.52
N GLY A 61 -8.28 33.65 8.80
CA GLY A 61 -6.91 33.80 9.29
C GLY A 61 -6.14 32.49 9.17
N PRO A 62 -4.83 32.50 8.85
CA PRO A 62 -4.06 31.28 8.68
C PRO A 62 -3.67 30.75 10.05
N ILE A 63 -4.51 29.90 10.65
CA ILE A 63 -4.14 29.09 11.81
C ILE A 63 -4.06 27.62 11.35
N PRO A 64 -2.96 26.90 11.65
CA PRO A 64 -2.64 25.63 11.03
C PRO A 64 -3.52 24.48 11.57
N LEU A 65 -3.94 23.59 10.68
CA LEU A 65 -4.63 22.32 10.97
C LEU A 65 -3.77 21.37 11.83
N GLY A 66 -3.63 21.69 13.13
CA GLY A 66 -2.91 20.89 14.14
C GLY A 66 -3.79 20.22 15.18
N VAL A 67 -5.05 20.65 15.35
CA VAL A 67 -5.90 20.19 16.47
C VAL A 67 -6.77 18.97 16.10
N GLY A 68 -7.21 18.83 14.84
CA GLY A 68 -8.09 17.74 14.41
C GLY A 68 -7.44 16.35 14.39
N ILE A 69 -6.20 16.26 13.93
CA ILE A 69 -5.49 14.98 13.78
C ILE A 69 -5.08 14.40 15.14
N GLY A 70 -4.73 15.25 16.11
CA GLY A 70 -4.39 14.82 17.48
C GLY A 70 -5.59 14.27 18.24
N VAL A 71 -6.79 14.85 18.03
CA VAL A 71 -8.04 14.37 18.64
C VAL A 71 -8.48 13.05 18.00
N LEU A 72 -8.38 12.90 16.68
CA LEU A 72 -8.63 11.65 15.96
C LEU A 72 -7.68 10.54 16.40
N LEU A 73 -6.39 10.84 16.53
CA LEU A 73 -5.38 9.89 17.00
C LEU A 73 -5.64 9.45 18.44
N ARG A 74 -6.06 10.38 19.32
CA ARG A 74 -6.37 10.11 20.73
C ARG A 74 -7.64 9.29 20.93
N VAL A 75 -8.69 9.56 20.16
CA VAL A 75 -9.96 8.82 20.21
C VAL A 75 -9.81 7.43 19.59
N ALA A 76 -9.02 7.30 18.52
CA ALA A 76 -8.63 6.01 17.95
C ALA A 76 -7.79 5.20 18.95
N LEU A 77 -6.76 5.80 19.58
CA LEU A 77 -5.94 5.15 20.62
C LEU A 77 -6.75 4.70 21.82
N HIS A 78 -7.70 5.50 22.30
CA HIS A 78 -8.48 5.18 23.49
C HIS A 78 -9.47 4.03 23.25
N ARG A 79 -9.96 3.87 22.01
CA ARG A 79 -10.82 2.72 21.62
C ARG A 79 -10.01 1.45 21.29
N LEU A 80 -8.75 1.60 20.87
CA LEU A 80 -7.80 0.52 20.60
C LEU A 80 -7.43 -0.34 21.82
N PHE A 81 -7.55 0.19 23.05
CA PHE A 81 -7.20 -0.56 24.26
C PHE A 81 -8.30 -1.50 24.79
N ARG A 82 -9.49 -1.55 24.17
CA ARG A 82 -10.66 -2.25 24.76
C ARG A 82 -11.22 -3.46 23.99
N GLY A 83 -10.69 -3.84 22.82
CA GLY A 83 -11.24 -4.95 22.02
C GLY A 83 -10.19 -5.86 21.39
N GLY A 84 -10.16 -7.14 21.79
CA GLY A 84 -9.18 -8.13 21.32
C GLY A 84 -9.41 -8.58 19.87
N PHE A 85 -8.47 -8.22 18.98
CA PHE A 85 -8.35 -8.73 17.61
C PHE A 85 -6.89 -8.60 17.12
N GLN A 86 -5.96 -9.30 17.78
CA GLN A 86 -4.54 -8.93 17.81
C GLN A 86 -3.68 -9.30 16.57
N HIS A 87 -4.13 -10.16 15.65
CA HIS A 87 -3.28 -10.59 14.53
C HIS A 87 -3.57 -9.89 13.20
N ILE A 88 -4.84 -9.75 12.81
CA ILE A 88 -5.23 -9.10 11.54
C ILE A 88 -5.17 -7.58 11.64
N LEU A 89 -5.48 -7.03 12.83
CA LEU A 89 -5.28 -5.60 13.05
C LEU A 89 -3.80 -5.26 13.03
N ARG A 90 -2.90 -6.02 13.65
CA ARG A 90 -1.49 -5.59 13.82
C ARG A 90 -0.77 -5.26 12.51
N THR A 91 -1.06 -5.98 11.42
CA THR A 91 -0.47 -5.73 10.10
C THR A 91 -1.10 -4.50 9.43
N SER A 92 -2.42 -4.44 9.29
CA SER A 92 -3.15 -3.30 8.70
C SER A 92 -3.05 -2.00 9.53
N PHE A 93 -3.00 -2.15 10.86
CA PHE A 93 -2.75 -1.12 11.85
C PHE A 93 -1.31 -0.62 11.77
N GLY A 94 -0.34 -1.51 11.56
CA GLY A 94 1.05 -1.15 11.30
C GLY A 94 1.17 -0.27 10.06
N THR A 95 0.52 -0.64 8.95
CA THR A 95 0.53 0.15 7.71
C THR A 95 -0.24 1.47 7.86
N PHE A 96 -1.39 1.49 8.53
CA PHE A 96 -2.16 2.72 8.76
C PHE A 96 -1.47 3.68 9.74
N ILE A 97 -0.89 3.18 10.84
CA ILE A 97 -0.05 3.98 11.73
C ILE A 97 1.18 4.46 11.01
N ARG A 98 1.83 3.65 10.18
CA ARG A 98 2.98 4.09 9.38
C ARG A 98 2.60 5.11 8.32
N ALA A 99 1.40 5.04 7.73
CA ALA A 99 0.87 6.05 6.81
C ALA A 99 0.49 7.37 7.53
N SER A 100 -0.09 7.27 8.72
CA SER A 100 -0.42 8.43 9.57
C SER A 100 0.83 9.08 10.16
N ALA A 101 1.76 8.24 10.63
CA ALA A 101 3.10 8.64 11.04
C ALA A 101 3.86 9.21 9.85
N ARG A 102 3.68 8.71 8.62
CA ARG A 102 4.26 9.34 7.42
C ARG A 102 3.76 10.76 7.22
N ALA A 103 2.47 11.04 7.31
CA ALA A 103 1.97 12.41 7.16
C ALA A 103 2.56 13.34 8.25
N LEU A 104 2.76 12.80 9.45
CA LEU A 104 3.31 13.52 10.60
C LEU A 104 4.85 13.69 10.48
N THR A 105 5.55 12.63 10.06
CA THR A 105 6.99 12.58 9.81
C THR A 105 7.36 13.39 8.58
N GLN A 106 6.59 13.42 7.50
CA GLN A 106 6.84 14.30 6.36
C GLN A 106 6.74 15.77 6.77
N ARG A 107 5.80 16.13 7.64
CA ARG A 107 5.73 17.48 8.20
C ARG A 107 6.90 17.78 9.13
N ILE A 108 7.24 16.87 10.04
CA ILE A 108 8.39 17.03 10.95
C ILE A 108 9.70 17.07 10.18
N VAL A 109 9.88 16.22 9.17
CA VAL A 109 11.06 16.13 8.32
C VAL A 109 11.17 17.37 7.47
N ARG A 110 10.09 17.88 6.85
CA ARG A 110 10.14 19.19 6.19
C ARG A 110 10.58 20.28 7.14
N VAL A 111 9.92 20.39 8.29
CA VAL A 111 10.29 21.39 9.32
C VAL A 111 11.73 21.22 9.79
N PHE A 112 12.22 19.99 9.93
CA PHE A 112 13.58 19.68 10.38
C PHE A 112 14.62 19.92 9.29
N VAL A 113 14.34 19.54 8.04
CA VAL A 113 15.18 19.78 6.88
C VAL A 113 15.24 21.28 6.60
N ASP A 114 14.12 21.98 6.62
CA ASP A 114 14.06 23.43 6.49
C ASP A 114 14.80 24.13 7.65
N ALA A 115 14.68 23.63 8.88
CA ALA A 115 15.44 24.13 10.02
C ALA A 115 16.94 23.85 9.93
N MET A 116 17.34 22.66 9.47
CA MET A 116 18.75 22.28 9.27
C MET A 116 19.38 23.06 8.11
N LEU A 117 18.66 23.18 6.99
CA LEU A 117 19.07 24.02 5.86
C LEU A 117 19.09 25.49 6.25
N GLY A 118 18.16 25.97 7.08
CA GLY A 118 18.17 27.32 7.64
C GLY A 118 19.35 27.57 8.60
N LEU A 119 19.78 26.56 9.36
CA LEU A 119 20.97 26.61 10.22
C LEU A 119 22.28 26.60 9.43
N ILE A 120 22.33 25.84 8.33
CA ILE A 120 23.49 25.76 7.43
C ILE A 120 23.55 26.99 6.50
N SER A 121 22.40 27.62 6.21
CA SER A 121 22.26 28.68 5.21
C SER A 121 21.81 30.01 5.83
N LYS A 122 22.49 30.44 6.90
CA LYS A 122 22.24 31.74 7.55
C LYS A 122 22.34 32.95 6.58
N ASP A 123 22.92 32.77 5.39
CA ASP A 123 22.98 33.75 4.29
C ASP A 123 21.88 33.59 3.21
N TYR A 124 21.04 32.55 3.27
CA TYR A 124 19.98 32.27 2.28
C TYR A 124 18.58 32.70 2.75
N VAL A 125 18.38 32.82 4.07
CA VAL A 125 17.08 33.17 4.69
C VAL A 125 16.62 34.60 4.32
N GLN A 126 17.52 35.46 3.86
CA GLN A 126 17.13 36.81 3.39
C GLN A 126 16.70 36.85 1.91
N ARG A 127 16.61 35.69 1.23
CA ARG A 127 16.14 35.56 -0.16
C ARG A 127 14.86 34.73 -0.30
N GLU A 128 14.15 34.53 0.80
CA GLU A 128 12.97 33.66 0.91
C GLU A 128 11.63 34.35 0.60
N THR A 129 11.67 35.61 0.13
CA THR A 129 10.54 36.22 -0.59
C THR A 129 10.49 35.82 -2.07
N ASN A 130 11.38 34.93 -2.51
CA ASN A 130 11.45 34.46 -3.89
C ASN A 130 11.28 32.93 -3.93
N THR A 131 10.04 32.48 -3.71
CA THR A 131 9.51 31.09 -3.78
C THR A 131 9.76 30.35 -5.12
N GLY A 132 10.61 30.89 -6.01
CA GLY A 132 10.95 30.32 -7.31
C GLY A 132 12.25 29.51 -7.37
N ARG A 133 13.19 29.63 -6.41
CA ARG A 133 14.51 28.97 -6.51
C ARG A 133 14.60 27.56 -5.90
N LEU A 134 13.90 27.26 -4.81
CA LEU A 134 13.83 25.89 -4.29
C LEU A 134 13.10 24.93 -5.26
N ARG A 135 12.17 25.48 -6.07
CA ARG A 135 11.49 24.77 -7.17
C ARG A 135 12.40 24.35 -8.34
N SER A 136 13.65 24.82 -8.44
CA SER A 136 14.49 24.48 -9.60
C SER A 136 14.99 23.03 -9.55
N TRP A 137 15.21 22.47 -8.35
CA TRP A 137 15.57 21.06 -8.16
C TRP A 137 14.34 20.13 -8.20
N GLU A 138 13.13 20.67 -8.07
CA GLU A 138 11.86 19.93 -8.24
C GLU A 138 11.41 19.86 -9.70
N ARG A 139 11.94 20.72 -10.58
CA ARG A 139 11.80 20.57 -12.05
C ARG A 139 12.75 19.52 -12.62
N GLN A 140 12.79 18.34 -12.01
CA GLN A 140 13.53 17.22 -12.57
C GLN A 140 12.87 16.79 -13.88
N HIS A 141 13.70 16.38 -14.84
CA HIS A 141 13.19 15.68 -16.01
C HIS A 141 12.50 14.38 -15.53
N PRO A 142 11.31 14.01 -16.03
CA PRO A 142 10.56 12.85 -15.52
C PRO A 142 11.35 11.54 -15.50
N LEU A 143 12.28 11.36 -16.45
CA LEU A 143 13.20 10.22 -16.47
C LEU A 143 14.17 10.21 -15.29
N VAL A 144 14.69 11.37 -14.88
CA VAL A 144 15.58 11.48 -13.72
C VAL A 144 14.82 11.14 -12.44
N ALA A 145 13.59 11.67 -12.28
CA ALA A 145 12.74 11.34 -11.14
C ALA A 145 12.44 9.83 -11.09
N LEU A 146 12.14 9.20 -12.24
CA LEU A 146 11.91 7.76 -12.33
C LEU A 146 13.16 6.95 -11.96
N LEU A 147 14.32 7.27 -12.53
CA LEU A 147 15.57 6.57 -12.23
C LEU A 147 15.93 6.68 -10.76
N LEU A 148 15.76 7.87 -10.17
CA LEU A 148 16.01 8.12 -8.76
C LEU A 148 15.05 7.30 -7.88
N GLY A 149 13.77 7.25 -8.25
CA GLY A 149 12.77 6.42 -7.58
C GLY A 149 13.09 4.93 -7.64
N VAL A 150 13.43 4.42 -8.83
CA VAL A 150 13.85 3.02 -9.04
C VAL A 150 15.05 2.67 -8.18
N MET A 151 16.10 3.50 -8.23
CA MET A 151 17.29 3.31 -7.41
C MET A 151 16.97 3.33 -5.91
N ALA A 152 16.12 4.26 -5.46
CA ALA A 152 15.71 4.34 -4.07
C ALA A 152 14.95 3.08 -3.60
N MET A 153 14.10 2.50 -4.44
CA MET A 153 13.38 1.26 -4.13
C MET A 153 14.32 0.07 -4.02
N MET A 154 15.24 -0.07 -5.00
CA MET A 154 16.23 -1.15 -4.99
C MET A 154 17.14 -1.06 -3.76
N LEU A 155 17.67 0.14 -3.47
CA LEU A 155 18.54 0.39 -2.32
C LEU A 155 17.80 0.22 -0.99
N SER A 156 16.52 0.58 -0.94
CA SER A 156 15.68 0.39 0.24
C SER A 156 15.56 -1.09 0.60
N LEU A 157 15.19 -1.94 -0.36
CA LEU A 157 15.07 -3.38 -0.09
C LEU A 157 16.43 -4.03 0.19
N ALA A 158 17.48 -3.63 -0.54
CA ALA A 158 18.84 -4.08 -0.29
C ALA A 158 19.32 -3.69 1.11
N GLY A 159 19.00 -2.47 1.55
CA GLY A 159 19.29 -1.98 2.89
C GLY A 159 18.58 -2.79 3.97
N ILE A 160 17.31 -3.16 3.76
CA ILE A 160 16.58 -4.04 4.69
C ILE A 160 17.27 -5.39 4.82
N PHE A 161 17.65 -6.03 3.71
CA PHE A 161 18.37 -7.30 3.75
C PHE A 161 19.74 -7.18 4.42
N TRP A 162 20.43 -6.05 4.23
CA TRP A 162 21.73 -5.80 4.85
C TRP A 162 21.64 -5.59 6.37
N PHE A 163 20.68 -4.77 6.83
CA PHE A 163 20.53 -4.45 8.25
C PHE A 163 19.75 -5.51 9.05
N TYR A 164 18.91 -6.29 8.38
CA TYR A 164 18.06 -7.32 8.97
C TYR A 164 18.21 -8.66 8.21
N PRO A 165 19.35 -9.37 8.39
CA PRO A 165 19.64 -10.61 7.65
C PRO A 165 18.57 -11.69 7.82
N GLU A 166 17.87 -11.72 8.96
CA GLU A 166 16.75 -12.62 9.20
C GLU A 166 15.60 -12.45 8.21
N LYS A 167 15.44 -11.24 7.62
CA LYS A 167 14.47 -10.96 6.56
C LYS A 167 14.96 -11.37 5.18
N ALA A 168 16.27 -11.53 4.99
CA ALA A 168 16.86 -12.07 3.78
C ALA A 168 16.83 -13.61 3.76
N ALA A 169 16.76 -14.25 4.94
CA ALA A 169 16.78 -15.71 5.08
C ALA A 169 15.79 -16.48 4.19
N PRO A 170 14.53 -16.06 3.96
CA PRO A 170 13.63 -16.75 3.03
C PRO A 170 14.10 -16.74 1.57
N PHE A 171 14.88 -15.73 1.19
CA PHE A 171 15.45 -15.56 -0.15
C PHE A 171 16.79 -16.30 -0.30
N GLU A 172 17.43 -16.67 0.81
CA GLU A 172 18.71 -17.38 0.86
C GLU A 172 18.56 -18.88 1.20
N ALA A 173 17.52 -19.27 1.94
CA ALA A 173 17.27 -20.67 2.32
C ALA A 173 16.98 -21.56 1.10
N ASN A 174 16.62 -20.96 -0.03
CA ASN A 174 16.47 -21.62 -1.32
C ASN A 174 17.78 -21.62 -2.13
N VAL A 175 18.95 -21.79 -1.51
CA VAL A 175 20.24 -21.96 -2.23
C VAL A 175 20.52 -23.44 -2.52
N SER A 176 19.95 -24.36 -1.76
CA SER A 176 20.06 -25.82 -2.00
C SER A 176 19.13 -26.35 -3.10
N THR A 177 18.10 -25.60 -3.45
CA THR A 177 17.26 -25.77 -4.65
C THR A 177 17.48 -24.53 -5.51
N PRO A 178 17.66 -24.60 -6.83
CA PRO A 178 17.86 -23.40 -7.64
C PRO A 178 16.56 -22.57 -7.72
N SER A 179 16.22 -21.80 -6.67
CA SER A 179 15.13 -20.84 -6.72
C SER A 179 15.60 -19.60 -7.49
N PRO A 180 14.84 -19.13 -8.48
CA PRO A 180 15.19 -17.92 -9.23
C PRO A 180 15.09 -16.63 -8.38
N LEU A 181 14.53 -16.68 -7.16
CA LEU A 181 14.26 -15.52 -6.32
C LEU A 181 15.39 -15.27 -5.30
N THR A 182 16.54 -14.82 -5.79
CA THR A 182 17.65 -14.36 -4.92
C THR A 182 17.38 -12.96 -4.34
N PRO A 183 18.05 -12.53 -3.26
CA PRO A 183 17.91 -11.18 -2.70
C PRO A 183 18.13 -10.07 -3.76
N LEU A 184 19.11 -10.26 -4.64
CA LEU A 184 19.41 -9.31 -5.72
C LEU A 184 18.25 -9.21 -6.73
N VAL A 185 17.68 -10.35 -7.11
CA VAL A 185 16.51 -10.41 -8.01
C VAL A 185 15.29 -9.78 -7.34
N ALA A 186 15.05 -10.05 -6.06
CA ALA A 186 13.99 -9.42 -5.28
C ALA A 186 14.15 -7.88 -5.23
N CYS A 187 15.37 -7.37 -5.07
CA CYS A 187 15.67 -5.94 -5.15
C CYS A 187 15.36 -5.36 -6.54
N GLY A 188 15.73 -6.05 -7.63
CA GLY A 188 15.38 -5.60 -8.98
C GLY A 188 13.87 -5.58 -9.22
N ILE A 189 13.15 -6.60 -8.77
CA ILE A 189 11.70 -6.73 -8.94
C ILE A 189 10.94 -5.71 -8.09
N SER A 190 11.46 -5.29 -6.93
CA SER A 190 10.80 -4.31 -6.06
C SER A 190 10.56 -2.96 -6.74
N ALA A 191 11.36 -2.62 -7.75
CA ALA A 191 11.22 -1.39 -8.53
C ALA A 191 10.36 -1.56 -9.80
N LEU A 192 10.06 -2.79 -10.21
CA LEU A 192 9.28 -3.06 -11.43
C LEU A 192 7.88 -2.40 -11.39
N PRO A 193 7.11 -2.44 -10.28
CA PRO A 193 5.82 -1.77 -10.23
C PRO A 193 5.91 -0.26 -10.48
N LEU A 194 6.97 0.40 -10.03
CA LEU A 194 7.17 1.83 -10.28
C LEU A 194 7.39 2.14 -11.77
N MET A 195 8.13 1.29 -12.48
CA MET A 195 8.33 1.44 -13.93
C MET A 195 7.02 1.23 -14.69
N VAL A 196 6.26 0.20 -14.34
CA VAL A 196 4.95 -0.09 -14.95
C VAL A 196 3.95 1.00 -14.63
N TYR A 197 3.95 1.50 -13.40
CA TYR A 197 3.16 2.66 -12.98
C TYR A 197 3.45 3.87 -13.87
N ALA A 198 4.73 4.26 -14.03
CA ALA A 198 5.10 5.40 -14.85
C ALA A 198 4.70 5.23 -16.33
N ALA A 199 4.78 4.00 -16.85
CA ALA A 199 4.35 3.66 -18.21
C ALA A 199 2.81 3.74 -18.37
N LEU A 200 2.05 3.15 -17.44
CA LEU A 200 0.60 3.16 -17.42
C LEU A 200 0.07 4.59 -17.33
N THR A 201 0.55 5.37 -16.36
CA THR A 201 0.17 6.77 -16.21
C THR A 201 0.53 7.58 -17.46
N SER A 202 1.69 7.32 -18.07
CA SER A 202 2.10 7.99 -19.31
C SER A 202 1.24 7.65 -20.52
N LEU A 203 0.68 6.45 -20.57
CA LEU A 203 -0.26 6.05 -21.61
C LEU A 203 -1.64 6.70 -21.38
N LEU A 204 -2.19 6.53 -20.18
CA LEU A 204 -3.52 7.00 -19.81
C LEU A 204 -3.62 8.52 -19.86
N ARG A 205 -2.58 9.26 -19.45
CA ARG A 205 -2.56 10.73 -19.55
C ARG A 205 -2.66 11.23 -20.99
N ARG A 206 -2.03 10.53 -21.95
CA ARG A 206 -2.04 10.92 -23.37
C ARG A 206 -3.45 10.78 -23.93
N TRP A 207 -4.16 9.73 -23.52
CA TRP A 207 -5.55 9.50 -23.89
C TRP A 207 -6.50 10.50 -23.22
N ALA A 208 -6.24 10.88 -21.97
CA ALA A 208 -7.04 11.86 -21.25
C ALA A 208 -6.74 13.33 -21.63
N GLY A 209 -5.58 13.59 -22.26
CA GLY A 209 -5.12 14.94 -22.56
C GLY A 209 -4.84 15.78 -21.31
N ILE A 210 -4.25 15.18 -20.28
CA ILE A 210 -3.84 15.87 -19.04
C ILE A 210 -2.33 15.98 -18.94
N GLU A 211 -1.85 17.02 -18.25
CA GLU A 211 -0.45 17.12 -17.88
C GLU A 211 -0.18 16.20 -16.67
N HIS A 212 0.96 15.53 -16.68
CA HIS A 212 1.40 14.66 -15.60
C HIS A 212 2.88 14.88 -15.37
N ARG A 213 3.27 14.99 -14.10
CA ARG A 213 4.66 15.12 -13.68
C ARG A 213 4.95 14.06 -12.63
N LEU A 214 6.00 13.29 -12.89
CA LEU A 214 6.56 12.36 -11.94
C LEU A 214 7.68 13.06 -11.18
N ILE A 215 7.60 13.09 -9.86
CA ILE A 215 8.55 13.79 -9.00
C ILE A 215 9.03 12.82 -7.93
N THR A 216 10.34 12.84 -7.65
CA THR A 216 10.93 12.10 -6.53
C THR A 216 11.51 13.13 -5.57
N PRO A 217 10.71 13.67 -4.63
CA PRO A 217 11.17 14.69 -3.71
C PRO A 217 12.23 14.13 -2.75
N SER A 218 13.12 15.00 -2.28
CA SER A 218 14.12 14.65 -1.25
C SER A 218 13.47 14.05 0.00
N ASP A 219 12.29 14.56 0.36
CA ASP A 219 11.53 14.11 1.53
C ASP A 219 11.05 12.67 1.33
N GLY A 220 10.66 12.31 0.11
CA GLY A 220 10.26 10.95 -0.27
C GLY A 220 11.44 9.98 -0.14
N LEU A 221 12.64 10.40 -0.57
CA LEU A 221 13.87 9.61 -0.42
C LEU A 221 14.28 9.44 1.05
N LEU A 222 14.22 10.51 1.83
CA LEU A 222 14.56 10.47 3.25
C LEU A 222 13.57 9.60 4.03
N LEU A 223 12.29 9.69 3.70
CA LEU A 223 11.26 8.82 4.25
C LEU A 223 11.48 7.35 3.87
N GLN A 224 11.87 7.07 2.62
CA GLN A 224 12.24 5.74 2.18
C GLN A 224 13.42 5.18 3.00
N ALA A 225 14.45 6.00 3.20
CA ALA A 225 15.61 5.65 4.02
C ALA A 225 15.23 5.41 5.48
N TYR A 226 14.32 6.21 6.04
CA TYR A 226 13.79 6.02 7.39
C TYR A 226 13.09 4.67 7.54
N PHE A 227 12.18 4.31 6.62
CA PHE A 227 11.50 3.01 6.68
C PHE A 227 12.46 1.84 6.46
N THR A 228 13.44 2.01 5.57
CA THR A 228 14.54 1.05 5.38
C THR A 228 15.28 0.79 6.69
N GLY A 229 15.66 1.86 7.41
CA GLY A 229 16.32 1.77 8.72
C GLY A 229 15.41 1.25 9.84
N ALA A 230 14.09 1.20 9.63
CA ALA A 230 13.13 0.53 10.50
C ALA A 230 12.83 -0.92 10.07
N GLY A 231 13.49 -1.42 9.02
CA GLY A 231 13.28 -2.75 8.47
C GLY A 231 11.98 -2.92 7.70
N VAL A 232 11.34 -1.83 7.27
CA VAL A 232 10.03 -1.83 6.59
C VAL A 232 10.22 -1.39 5.15
N PHE A 233 9.77 -2.20 4.20
CA PHE A 233 9.74 -1.83 2.79
C PHE A 233 8.43 -1.12 2.47
N LEU A 234 8.49 0.17 2.14
CA LEU A 234 7.30 0.96 1.85
C LEU A 234 7.52 1.83 0.61
N PRO A 235 7.03 1.45 -0.57
CA PRO A 235 7.35 2.16 -1.80
C PRO A 235 6.68 3.52 -1.90
N MET A 236 7.41 4.57 -1.50
CA MET A 236 6.87 5.92 -1.31
C MET A 236 7.79 7.05 -1.78
N ALA A 237 8.91 6.72 -2.44
CA ALA A 237 9.89 7.72 -2.86
C ALA A 237 9.37 8.64 -3.98
N THR A 238 8.46 8.15 -4.81
CA THR A 238 8.00 8.84 -6.03
C THR A 238 6.53 9.20 -5.92
N GLU A 239 6.23 10.40 -6.40
CA GLU A 239 4.93 11.07 -6.35
C GLU A 239 4.49 11.45 -7.78
N SER A 240 3.18 11.48 -8.01
CA SER A 240 2.58 11.91 -9.27
C SER A 240 1.73 13.15 -9.07
N GLU A 241 1.99 14.17 -9.88
CA GLU A 241 1.14 15.35 -9.97
C GLU A 241 0.38 15.34 -11.28
N TYR A 242 -0.94 15.49 -11.19
CA TYR A 242 -1.81 15.70 -12.36
C TYR A 242 -2.28 17.15 -12.39
N ASP A 243 -2.21 17.74 -13.57
CA ASP A 243 -2.77 19.08 -13.83
C ASP A 243 -3.80 18.98 -14.96
N GLY A 244 -5.01 19.46 -14.69
CA GLY A 244 -6.16 19.38 -15.59
C GLY A 244 -7.49 19.17 -14.87
N ASP A 245 -8.51 18.80 -15.66
CA ASP A 245 -9.87 18.54 -15.17
C ASP A 245 -9.88 17.42 -14.11
N PRO A 246 -10.45 17.65 -12.91
CA PRO A 246 -10.53 16.65 -11.83
C PRO A 246 -11.13 15.31 -12.29
N ASN A 247 -12.10 15.34 -13.20
CA ASN A 247 -12.72 14.12 -13.70
C ASN A 247 -11.74 13.24 -14.47
N ARG A 248 -10.91 13.87 -15.32
CA ARG A 248 -9.89 13.19 -16.11
C ARG A 248 -8.73 12.71 -15.26
N CYS A 249 -8.31 13.52 -14.28
CA CYS A 249 -7.28 13.12 -13.31
C CYS A 249 -7.73 11.89 -12.53
N ALA A 250 -8.96 11.87 -12.00
CA ALA A 250 -9.51 10.71 -11.32
C ALA A 250 -9.63 9.47 -12.24
N TRP A 251 -9.93 9.65 -13.52
CA TRP A 251 -9.97 8.54 -14.47
C TRP A 251 -8.58 7.94 -14.71
N VAL A 252 -7.55 8.79 -14.88
CA VAL A 252 -6.15 8.32 -15.01
C VAL A 252 -5.68 7.65 -13.73
N ALA A 253 -5.98 8.24 -12.57
CA ALA A 253 -5.64 7.68 -11.26
C ALA A 253 -6.27 6.29 -11.03
N GLY A 254 -7.58 6.19 -11.26
CA GLY A 254 -8.31 4.92 -11.13
C GLY A 254 -7.83 3.89 -12.14
N GLY A 255 -7.63 4.28 -13.40
CA GLY A 255 -7.11 3.39 -14.44
C GLY A 255 -5.71 2.87 -14.12
N THR A 256 -4.86 3.70 -13.53
CA THR A 256 -3.50 3.31 -13.14
C THR A 256 -3.52 2.34 -11.95
N LEU A 257 -4.31 2.61 -10.91
CA LEU A 257 -4.47 1.72 -9.75
C LEU A 257 -5.04 0.36 -10.14
N LEU A 258 -6.12 0.35 -10.94
CA LEU A 258 -6.72 -0.89 -11.44
C LEU A 258 -5.77 -1.63 -12.39
N GLY A 259 -4.99 -0.91 -13.20
CA GLY A 259 -3.98 -1.47 -14.07
C GLY A 259 -2.88 -2.19 -13.29
N LEU A 260 -2.32 -1.56 -12.25
CA LEU A 260 -1.32 -2.19 -11.37
C LEU A 260 -1.91 -3.40 -10.63
N SER A 261 -3.11 -3.26 -10.05
CA SER A 261 -3.77 -4.36 -9.37
C SER A 261 -4.07 -5.52 -10.32
N GLY A 262 -4.46 -5.23 -11.56
CA GLY A 262 -4.68 -6.22 -12.61
C GLY A 262 -3.39 -6.96 -13.00
N MET A 263 -2.26 -6.25 -13.12
CA MET A 263 -0.95 -6.87 -13.36
C MET A 263 -0.56 -7.81 -12.20
N GLY A 264 -0.82 -7.41 -10.95
CA GLY A 264 -0.66 -8.28 -9.79
C GLY A 264 -1.52 -9.56 -9.89
N GLY A 265 -2.79 -9.42 -10.25
CA GLY A 265 -3.70 -10.55 -10.47
C GLY A 265 -3.23 -11.50 -11.58
N ILE A 266 -2.73 -10.97 -12.70
CA ILE A 266 -2.15 -11.77 -13.79
C ILE A 266 -0.92 -12.54 -13.29
N CYS A 267 -0.02 -11.89 -12.54
CA CYS A 267 1.13 -12.55 -11.94
C CYS A 267 0.73 -13.71 -11.02
N PHE A 268 -0.26 -13.51 -10.14
CA PHE A 268 -0.76 -14.58 -9.26
C PHE A 268 -1.41 -15.73 -10.04
N LEU A 269 -2.19 -15.41 -11.07
CA LEU A 269 -2.82 -16.41 -11.92
C LEU A 269 -1.75 -17.26 -12.62
N LEU A 270 -0.77 -16.64 -13.27
CA LEU A 270 0.33 -17.34 -13.92
C LEU A 270 1.20 -18.12 -12.91
N ALA A 271 1.43 -17.57 -11.72
CA ALA A 271 2.11 -18.26 -10.64
C ALA A 271 1.37 -19.53 -10.22
N SER A 272 0.04 -19.52 -10.18
CA SER A 272 -0.77 -20.71 -9.83
C SER A 272 -0.66 -21.83 -10.87
N PHE A 273 -0.45 -21.48 -12.15
CA PHE A 273 -0.26 -22.46 -13.22
C PHE A 273 1.18 -23.02 -13.28
N ILE A 274 2.18 -22.17 -13.04
CA ILE A 274 3.60 -22.50 -13.22
C ILE A 274 4.26 -22.95 -11.91
N GLY A 275 3.69 -22.59 -10.75
CA GLY A 275 4.32 -22.77 -9.44
C GLY A 275 5.52 -21.83 -9.22
N SER A 276 5.53 -20.65 -9.83
CA SER A 276 6.67 -19.74 -9.79
C SER A 276 6.62 -18.78 -8.60
N GLU A 277 7.53 -18.96 -7.63
CA GLU A 277 7.73 -18.04 -6.50
C GLU A 277 8.05 -16.62 -6.96
N LEU A 278 8.80 -16.48 -8.06
CA LEU A 278 9.16 -15.20 -8.65
C LEU A 278 7.91 -14.40 -9.07
N LEU A 279 6.96 -15.07 -9.73
CA LEU A 279 5.71 -14.45 -10.14
C LEU A 279 4.82 -14.13 -8.94
N THR A 280 4.78 -15.01 -7.93
CA THR A 280 4.06 -14.74 -6.68
C THR A 280 4.60 -13.50 -5.96
N PHE A 281 5.92 -13.39 -5.82
CA PHE A 281 6.59 -12.23 -5.23
C PHE A 281 6.33 -10.95 -6.06
N THR A 282 6.46 -11.05 -7.38
CA THR A 282 6.19 -9.93 -8.31
C THR A 282 4.74 -9.45 -8.20
N GLY A 283 3.78 -10.38 -8.13
CA GLY A 283 2.36 -10.08 -7.93
C GLY A 283 2.11 -9.38 -6.60
N GLY A 284 2.74 -9.84 -5.53
CA GLY A 284 2.71 -9.19 -4.21
C GLY A 284 3.23 -7.75 -4.24
N MET A 285 4.33 -7.50 -4.97
CA MET A 285 4.87 -6.15 -5.16
C MET A 285 3.90 -5.23 -5.91
N PHE A 286 3.30 -5.67 -7.01
CA PHE A 286 2.28 -4.89 -7.73
C PHE A 286 1.09 -4.52 -6.83
N LEU A 287 0.65 -5.48 -6.03
CA LEU A 287 -0.48 -5.31 -5.12
C LEU A 287 -0.15 -4.36 -3.95
N LEU A 288 1.08 -4.45 -3.40
CA LEU A 288 1.58 -3.52 -2.38
C LEU A 288 1.60 -2.07 -2.89
N TYR A 289 2.13 -1.84 -4.10
CA TYR A 289 2.12 -0.50 -4.71
C TYR A 289 0.70 0.00 -4.95
N SER A 290 -0.18 -0.85 -5.47
CA SER A 290 -1.60 -0.52 -5.70
C SER A 290 -2.28 -0.11 -4.39
N PHE A 291 -2.05 -0.88 -3.32
CA PHE A 291 -2.58 -0.60 -1.99
C PHE A 291 -2.09 0.75 -1.47
N ILE A 292 -0.78 1.00 -1.52
CA ILE A 292 -0.21 2.25 -1.00
C ILE A 292 -0.70 3.46 -1.80
N PHE A 293 -0.72 3.39 -3.13
CA PHE A 293 -1.14 4.52 -3.95
C PHE A 293 -2.66 4.76 -3.89
N SER A 294 -3.44 3.77 -3.46
CA SER A 294 -4.89 3.91 -3.29
C SER A 294 -5.30 4.72 -2.04
N PHE A 295 -4.38 5.06 -1.14
CA PHE A 295 -4.68 5.91 0.01
C PHE A 295 -5.08 7.34 -0.41
N CYS A 296 -6.08 7.90 0.28
CA CYS A 296 -6.55 9.27 0.08
C CYS A 296 -5.63 10.28 0.79
N ILE A 297 -4.37 10.34 0.39
CA ILE A 297 -3.37 11.28 0.90
C ILE A 297 -2.71 11.92 -0.30
N GLU A 298 -2.68 13.25 -0.39
CA GLU A 298 -1.96 13.93 -1.47
C GLU A 298 -0.45 13.71 -1.36
N PRO A 299 0.26 13.44 -2.47
CA PRO A 299 -0.20 13.43 -3.88
C PRO A 299 -0.49 12.02 -4.46
N LEU A 300 -0.99 11.08 -3.66
CA LEU A 300 -1.29 9.71 -4.11
C LEU A 300 -2.57 9.63 -4.94
N GLU A 301 -2.68 8.59 -5.77
CA GLU A 301 -3.79 8.35 -6.71
C GLU A 301 -5.17 8.34 -6.03
N GLY A 302 -5.25 7.77 -4.83
CA GLY A 302 -6.48 7.72 -4.04
C GLY A 302 -7.07 9.10 -3.75
N SER A 303 -6.24 10.14 -3.62
CA SER A 303 -6.70 11.51 -3.37
C SER A 303 -7.48 12.08 -4.56
N PHE A 304 -7.07 11.78 -5.79
CA PHE A 304 -7.76 12.24 -7.01
C PHE A 304 -9.12 11.54 -7.18
N LEU A 305 -9.19 10.25 -6.88
CA LEU A 305 -10.45 9.51 -6.85
C LEU A 305 -11.41 10.07 -5.82
N TRP A 306 -10.91 10.32 -4.60
CA TRP A 306 -11.72 10.85 -3.50
C TRP A 306 -12.30 12.23 -3.80
N ARG A 307 -11.46 13.15 -4.33
CA ARG A 307 -11.88 14.49 -4.74
C ARG A 307 -13.02 14.46 -5.77
N ARG A 308 -13.06 13.44 -6.65
CA ARG A 308 -14.16 13.26 -7.60
C ARG A 308 -15.39 12.63 -6.94
N SER A 309 -15.22 11.51 -6.26
CA SER A 309 -16.31 10.78 -5.61
C SER A 309 -15.80 9.78 -4.59
N LYS A 310 -16.29 9.89 -3.36
CA LYS A 310 -16.00 8.94 -2.27
C LYS A 310 -16.41 7.51 -2.61
N LEU A 311 -17.53 7.35 -3.31
CA LEU A 311 -18.02 6.04 -3.76
C LEU A 311 -17.10 5.44 -4.82
N LEU A 312 -16.59 6.26 -5.74
CA LEU A 312 -15.62 5.80 -6.74
C LEU A 312 -14.31 5.36 -6.09
N TRP A 313 -13.79 6.17 -5.16
CA TRP A 313 -12.62 5.78 -4.37
C TRP A 313 -12.87 4.46 -3.63
N LEU A 314 -14.00 4.33 -2.93
CA LEU A 314 -14.33 3.10 -2.20
C LEU A 314 -14.43 1.89 -3.13
N ALA A 315 -15.04 2.06 -4.31
CA ALA A 315 -15.18 1.00 -5.31
C ALA A 315 -13.83 0.52 -5.88
N VAL A 316 -12.81 1.38 -5.91
CA VAL A 316 -11.44 1.02 -6.35
C VAL A 316 -10.59 0.51 -5.18
N PHE A 317 -10.64 1.21 -4.05
CA PHE A 317 -9.87 0.93 -2.86
C PHE A 317 -10.24 -0.43 -2.25
N PHE A 318 -11.54 -0.71 -2.12
CA PHE A 318 -12.01 -1.91 -1.43
C PHE A 318 -11.52 -3.22 -2.10
N PRO A 319 -11.65 -3.42 -3.43
CA PRO A 319 -11.09 -4.59 -4.08
C PRO A 319 -9.57 -4.72 -3.92
N ILE A 320 -8.84 -3.61 -3.98
CA ILE A 320 -7.39 -3.59 -3.77
C ILE A 320 -7.04 -4.02 -2.36
N VAL A 321 -7.74 -3.51 -1.34
CA VAL A 321 -7.55 -3.91 0.06
C VAL A 321 -7.88 -5.38 0.27
N VAL A 322 -9.02 -5.85 -0.26
CA VAL A 322 -9.41 -7.26 -0.16
C VAL A 322 -8.31 -8.14 -0.75
N ALA A 323 -7.90 -7.85 -2.00
CA ALA A 323 -6.84 -8.59 -2.66
C ALA A 323 -5.54 -8.53 -1.83
N PHE A 324 -5.15 -7.36 -1.34
CA PHE A 324 -3.95 -7.19 -0.51
C PHE A 324 -4.02 -8.05 0.75
N LEU A 325 -5.14 -8.08 1.45
CA LEU A 325 -5.29 -8.87 2.68
C LEU A 325 -5.35 -10.39 2.43
N THR A 326 -5.83 -10.82 1.26
CA THR A 326 -6.02 -12.25 0.97
C THR A 326 -4.90 -12.89 0.17
N SER A 327 -4.14 -12.10 -0.59
CA SER A 327 -3.21 -12.60 -1.61
C SER A 327 -1.76 -12.17 -1.37
N LEU A 328 -1.48 -11.47 -0.27
CA LEU A 328 -0.11 -11.10 0.08
C LEU A 328 0.72 -12.36 0.39
N PRO A 329 1.84 -12.58 -0.32
CA PRO A 329 2.72 -13.71 -0.05
C PRO A 329 3.35 -13.63 1.34
N ALA A 330 3.55 -14.78 2.00
CA ALA A 330 4.21 -14.84 3.31
C ALA A 330 5.64 -14.23 3.31
N THR A 331 6.31 -14.21 2.16
CA THR A 331 7.61 -13.54 1.97
C THR A 331 7.51 -12.02 2.09
N MET A 332 6.36 -11.43 1.75
CA MET A 332 6.10 -10.00 1.94
C MET A 332 5.82 -9.66 3.41
N ASP A 333 5.16 -10.54 4.16
CA ASP A 333 4.83 -10.32 5.58
C ASP A 333 6.07 -10.05 6.45
N GLN A 334 7.24 -10.55 6.04
CA GLN A 334 8.49 -10.37 6.78
C GLN A 334 9.16 -9.03 6.51
N ILE A 335 8.94 -8.44 5.33
CA ILE A 335 9.56 -7.17 4.92
C ILE A 335 8.61 -5.97 5.07
N LEU A 336 7.32 -6.22 5.31
CA LEU A 336 6.30 -5.22 5.64
C LEU A 336 6.16 -5.01 7.15
#